data_AF-A0A6N4X4A1-F1
#
_entry.id   AF-A0A6N4X4A1-F1
#
_cell.length_a   1.000
_cell.length_b   1.000
_cell.length_c   1.000
_cell.angle_alpha   90.00
_cell.angle_beta   90.00
_cell.angle_gamma   90.00
#
_symmetry.space_group_name_H-M   'P 1'
#
loop_
_entity.id
_entity.type
_entity.pdbx_description
1 polymer ?
#
loop_
_entity_poly.entity_id
_entity_poly.type
_entity_poly.pdbx_seq_one_letter_code
_entity_poly.pdbx_strand_id
1 'polypeptide(L)'
;MKSCFSRNRSGGFSLIEVVLAIGIFLVTVLALVGLLAPTLKSVDEVEKTDEVSSIVNTINAFLQNSPDIAPTGSRFNAIYDAVVNDGYATLLVFRAYDNNDIISLKIGFVGETDTTAQLSAADVSDGTNMLAAGTVYRVVLTASSVNPSTEMTDAGVGNYPRYTMSETNPELYPEGSFAMEVRIFAEEPSLTYNATSNLVTLKALEPIFTYNMAIVR
;
A
#
# COMPACT_ATOMS: atom_id res chain seq x y z
N MET A 1 63.44 -34.79 -57.44
CA MET A 1 62.34 -34.13 -58.17
C MET A 1 61.02 -34.67 -57.63
N LYS A 2 60.32 -33.87 -56.80
CA LYS A 2 58.84 -33.83 -56.59
C LYS A 2 58.58 -32.90 -55.38
N SER A 3 58.31 -31.65 -55.71
CA SER A 3 57.60 -30.70 -54.86
C SER A 3 56.11 -30.88 -55.10
N CYS A 4 55.26 -30.89 -54.06
CA CYS A 4 53.95 -30.23 -54.14
C CYS A 4 53.25 -30.07 -52.77
N PHE A 5 53.08 -28.80 -52.40
CA PHE A 5 51.96 -28.16 -51.69
C PHE A 5 51.48 -28.70 -50.33
N SER A 6 52.08 -28.16 -49.25
CA SER A 6 51.33 -27.86 -48.03
C SER A 6 50.48 -26.60 -48.26
N ARG A 7 49.16 -26.74 -48.14
CA ARG A 7 48.20 -25.63 -48.25
C ARG A 7 47.92 -25.10 -46.85
N ASN A 8 48.74 -24.19 -46.35
CA ASN A 8 48.42 -23.39 -45.17
C ASN A 8 47.21 -22.50 -45.51
N ARG A 9 46.01 -22.91 -45.10
CA ARG A 9 44.87 -21.99 -45.03
C ARG A 9 45.09 -21.08 -43.84
N SER A 10 45.66 -19.89 -44.07
CA SER A 10 45.54 -18.78 -43.13
C SER A 10 44.06 -18.37 -43.09
N GLY A 11 43.30 -18.99 -42.18
CA GLY A 11 41.85 -18.89 -42.09
C GLY A 11 41.43 -17.55 -41.52
N GLY A 12 41.09 -16.60 -42.40
CA GLY A 12 40.23 -15.48 -42.05
C GLY A 12 38.76 -15.91 -42.08
N PHE A 13 37.93 -15.33 -41.22
CA PHE A 13 36.49 -15.52 -41.27
C PHE A 13 35.91 -14.91 -42.54
N SER A 14 35.00 -15.62 -43.20
CA SER A 14 34.26 -15.06 -44.32
C SER A 14 33.28 -14.00 -43.82
N LEU A 15 33.05 -12.94 -44.61
CA LEU A 15 32.09 -11.87 -44.27
C LEU A 15 30.69 -12.44 -43.97
N ILE A 16 30.27 -13.49 -44.70
CA ILE A 16 28.98 -14.15 -44.45
C ILE A 16 28.93 -14.86 -43.10
N GLU A 17 30.04 -15.45 -42.66
CA GLU A 17 30.11 -16.18 -41.38
C GLU A 17 30.01 -15.22 -40.20
N VAL A 18 30.70 -14.07 -40.29
CA VAL A 18 30.63 -13.02 -39.28
C VAL A 18 29.23 -12.41 -39.22
N VAL A 19 28.60 -12.12 -40.36
CA VAL A 19 27.24 -11.57 -40.41
C VAL A 19 26.22 -12.57 -39.86
N LEU A 20 26.37 -13.86 -40.18
CA LEU A 20 25.49 -14.91 -39.67
C LEU A 20 25.68 -15.09 -38.16
N ALA A 21 26.92 -15.07 -37.66
CA ALA A 21 27.21 -15.18 -36.23
C ALA A 21 26.64 -14.01 -35.44
N ILE A 22 26.81 -12.77 -35.91
CA ILE A 22 26.23 -11.57 -35.29
C ILE A 22 24.70 -11.63 -35.37
N GLY A 23 24.13 -12.08 -36.50
CA GLY A 23 22.69 -12.24 -36.67
C GLY A 23 22.08 -13.20 -35.67
N ILE A 24 22.65 -14.40 -35.51
CA ILE A 24 22.18 -15.38 -34.52
C ILE A 24 22.37 -14.85 -33.09
N PHE A 25 23.51 -14.23 -32.81
CA PHE A 25 23.78 -13.65 -31.49
C PHE A 25 22.75 -12.58 -31.11
N LEU A 26 22.45 -11.64 -32.01
CA LEU A 26 21.47 -10.59 -31.74
C LEU A 26 20.04 -11.13 -31.59
N VAL A 27 19.64 -12.10 -32.43
CA VAL A 27 18.31 -12.72 -32.34
C VAL A 27 18.14 -13.46 -31.02
N THR A 28 19.17 -14.20 -30.58
CA THR A 28 19.13 -14.93 -29.30
C THR A 28 19.10 -14.01 -28.10
N VAL A 29 19.86 -12.90 -28.11
CA VAL A 29 19.80 -11.88 -27.05
C VAL A 29 18.41 -11.22 -26.98
N LEU A 30 17.84 -10.82 -28.13
CA LEU A 30 16.51 -10.24 -28.18
C LEU A 30 15.43 -11.21 -27.71
N ALA A 31 15.52 -12.49 -28.08
CA ALA A 31 14.60 -13.52 -27.63
C ALA A 31 14.70 -13.72 -26.10
N LEU A 32 15.90 -13.76 -25.53
CA LEU A 32 16.10 -13.89 -24.09
C LEU A 32 15.54 -12.69 -23.33
N VAL A 33 15.81 -11.45 -23.78
CA VAL A 33 15.25 -10.24 -23.16
C VAL A 33 13.71 -10.24 -23.26
N GLY A 34 13.16 -10.67 -24.41
CA GLY A 34 11.71 -10.80 -24.61
C GLY A 34 11.04 -11.82 -23.69
N LEU A 35 11.74 -12.89 -23.32
CA LEU A 35 11.27 -13.89 -22.35
C LEU A 35 11.42 -13.42 -20.90
N LEU A 36 12.44 -12.61 -20.58
CA LEU A 36 12.67 -12.10 -19.22
C LEU A 36 11.72 -10.97 -18.83
N ALA A 37 11.27 -10.14 -19.78
CA ALA A 37 10.37 -9.02 -19.47
C ALA A 37 9.04 -9.45 -18.83
N PRO A 38 8.32 -10.48 -19.32
CA PRO A 38 7.15 -11.03 -18.63
C PRO A 38 7.47 -11.58 -17.24
N THR A 39 8.62 -12.23 -17.05
CA THR A 39 8.99 -12.80 -15.76
C THR A 39 9.24 -11.73 -14.69
N LEU A 40 9.93 -10.64 -15.04
CA LEU A 40 10.16 -9.52 -14.12
C LEU A 40 8.86 -8.81 -13.74
N LYS A 41 7.96 -8.62 -14.72
CA LYS A 41 6.62 -8.09 -14.44
C LYS A 41 5.81 -9.01 -13.54
N SER A 42 5.82 -10.32 -13.79
CA SER A 42 5.08 -11.27 -12.96
C SER A 42 5.58 -11.33 -11.52
N VAL A 43 6.88 -11.14 -11.29
CA VAL A 43 7.43 -11.10 -9.93
C VAL A 43 6.99 -9.83 -9.20
N ASP A 44 7.10 -8.67 -9.85
CA ASP A 44 6.66 -7.38 -9.27
C ASP A 44 5.15 -7.34 -9.00
N GLU A 45 4.34 -7.89 -9.91
CA GLU A 45 2.88 -8.00 -9.71
C GLU A 45 2.51 -8.93 -8.54
N VAL A 46 3.23 -10.05 -8.38
CA VAL A 46 3.00 -10.99 -7.26
C VAL A 46 3.42 -10.38 -5.93
N GLU A 47 4.60 -9.74 -5.87
CA GLU A 47 5.09 -9.08 -4.66
C GLU A 47 4.11 -8.01 -4.15
N LYS A 48 3.64 -7.15 -5.06
CA LYS A 48 2.64 -6.12 -4.75
C LYS A 48 1.33 -6.73 -4.28
N THR A 49 0.90 -7.84 -4.88
CA THR A 49 -0.36 -8.51 -4.51
C THR A 49 -0.27 -9.11 -3.11
N ASP A 50 0.85 -9.77 -2.79
CA ASP A 50 1.08 -10.40 -1.49
C ASP A 50 1.21 -9.35 -0.38
N GLU A 51 1.92 -8.26 -0.65
CA GLU A 51 2.09 -7.18 0.30
C GLU A 51 0.76 -6.47 0.59
N VAL A 52 0.02 -6.06 -0.46
CA VAL A 52 -1.30 -5.42 -0.28
C VAL A 52 -2.25 -6.35 0.48
N SER A 53 -2.26 -7.65 0.17
CA SER A 53 -3.07 -8.63 0.90
C SER A 53 -2.70 -8.72 2.38
N SER A 54 -1.40 -8.67 2.70
CA SER A 54 -0.91 -8.65 4.08
C SER A 54 -1.36 -7.39 4.83
N ILE A 55 -1.27 -6.22 4.19
CA ILE A 55 -1.71 -4.94 4.77
C ILE A 55 -3.22 -4.93 4.99
N VAL A 56 -4.01 -5.36 4.00
CA VAL A 56 -5.49 -5.48 4.13
C VAL A 56 -5.88 -6.39 5.29
N ASN A 57 -5.23 -7.55 5.41
CA ASN A 57 -5.50 -8.47 6.52
C ASN A 57 -5.12 -7.86 7.88
N THR A 58 -4.02 -7.11 7.94
CA THR A 58 -3.59 -6.40 9.15
C THR A 58 -4.61 -5.34 9.57
N ILE A 59 -5.07 -4.52 8.61
CA ILE A 59 -6.09 -3.48 8.84
C ILE A 59 -7.39 -4.12 9.35
N ASN A 60 -7.85 -5.18 8.67
CA ASN A 60 -9.07 -5.88 9.06
C ASN A 60 -8.96 -6.49 10.46
N ALA A 61 -7.84 -7.13 10.77
CA ALA A 61 -7.60 -7.72 12.09
C ALA A 61 -7.53 -6.65 13.18
N PHE A 62 -6.87 -5.52 12.92
CA PHE A 62 -6.78 -4.41 13.86
C PHE A 62 -8.16 -3.80 14.13
N LEU A 63 -8.89 -3.42 13.09
CA LEU A 63 -10.20 -2.77 13.23
C LEU A 63 -11.27 -3.69 13.84
N GLN A 64 -11.17 -5.01 13.67
CA GLN A 64 -12.15 -5.95 14.23
C GLN A 64 -11.76 -6.53 15.59
N ASN A 65 -10.47 -6.73 15.85
CA ASN A 65 -10.01 -7.54 16.99
C ASN A 65 -8.97 -6.84 17.88
N SER A 66 -8.42 -5.68 17.52
CA SER A 66 -7.44 -4.98 18.36
C SER A 66 -7.98 -4.71 19.78
N PRO A 67 -7.29 -5.12 20.85
CA PRO A 67 -7.66 -4.78 22.22
C PRO A 67 -7.34 -3.32 22.55
N ASP A 68 -6.56 -2.64 21.72
CA ASP A 68 -6.07 -1.28 21.98
C ASP A 68 -7.12 -0.22 21.62
N ILE A 69 -8.09 -0.56 20.76
CA ILE A 69 -9.18 0.33 20.36
C ILE A 69 -10.29 0.22 21.40
N ALA A 70 -10.56 1.31 22.12
CA ALA A 70 -11.55 1.37 23.18
C ALA A 70 -11.45 0.24 24.22
N PRO A 71 -10.32 0.11 24.96
CA PRO A 71 -10.08 -1.01 25.87
C PRO A 71 -11.18 -1.21 26.92
N THR A 72 -11.88 -0.13 27.28
CA THR A 72 -12.96 -0.14 28.28
C THR A 72 -14.33 0.20 27.68
N GLY A 73 -14.46 0.27 26.35
CA GLY A 73 -15.63 0.81 25.66
C GLY A 73 -16.07 0.00 24.45
N SER A 74 -17.00 0.58 23.67
CA SER A 74 -17.44 0.00 22.40
C SER A 74 -16.45 0.38 21.30
N ARG A 75 -15.76 -0.62 20.76
CA ARG A 75 -14.89 -0.47 19.59
C ARG A 75 -15.64 0.09 18.38
N PHE A 76 -16.88 -0.37 18.19
CA PHE A 76 -17.76 0.16 17.14
C PHE A 76 -17.92 1.66 17.28
N ASN A 77 -18.26 2.14 18.50
CA ASN A 77 -18.45 3.57 18.75
C ASN A 77 -17.16 4.34 18.51
N ALA A 78 -16.02 3.85 19.01
CA ALA A 78 -14.74 4.53 18.84
C ALA A 78 -14.32 4.67 17.37
N ILE A 79 -14.52 3.63 16.54
CA ILE A 79 -14.20 3.70 15.10
C ILE A 79 -15.23 4.57 14.36
N TYR A 80 -16.52 4.46 14.73
CA TYR A 80 -17.56 5.31 14.16
C TYR A 80 -17.27 6.79 14.43
N ASP A 81 -17.00 7.15 15.68
CA ASP A 81 -16.66 8.51 16.08
C ASP A 81 -15.39 9.01 15.38
N ALA A 82 -14.37 8.15 15.28
CA ALA A 82 -13.13 8.48 14.58
C ALA A 82 -13.37 8.88 13.12
N VAL A 83 -14.26 8.18 12.40
CA VAL A 83 -14.53 8.44 10.98
C VAL A 83 -15.55 9.56 10.79
N VAL A 84 -16.57 9.64 11.64
CA VAL A 84 -17.70 10.55 11.42
C VAL A 84 -17.40 11.98 11.86
N ASN A 85 -16.63 12.17 12.94
CA ASN A 85 -16.36 13.51 13.49
C ASN A 85 -15.67 14.44 12.48
N ASP A 86 -14.63 13.96 11.80
CA ASP A 86 -13.88 14.72 10.80
C ASP A 86 -14.23 14.31 9.35
N GLY A 87 -15.15 13.35 9.19
CA GLY A 87 -15.53 12.75 7.90
C GLY A 87 -14.51 11.75 7.34
N TYR A 88 -13.40 11.53 8.05
CA TYR A 88 -12.39 10.52 7.77
C TYR A 88 -11.64 10.13 9.04
N ALA A 89 -11.00 8.95 9.02
CA ALA A 89 -9.96 8.59 9.96
C ALA A 89 -8.73 8.09 9.23
N THR A 90 -7.56 8.24 9.84
CA THR A 90 -6.27 7.82 9.28
C THR A 90 -5.68 6.71 10.12
N LEU A 91 -5.22 5.63 9.48
CA LEU A 91 -4.32 4.66 10.09
C LEU A 91 -2.94 4.74 9.42
N LEU A 92 -1.91 4.42 10.18
CA LEU A 92 -0.60 4.10 9.66
C LEU A 92 -0.33 2.61 9.87
N VAL A 93 0.22 1.96 8.85
CA VAL A 93 0.67 0.57 8.92
C VAL A 93 2.09 0.50 8.40
N PHE A 94 3.04 0.09 9.22
CA PHE A 94 4.43 0.01 8.82
C PHE A 94 5.22 -0.92 9.73
N ARG A 95 6.36 -1.38 9.23
CA ARG A 95 7.33 -2.10 10.04
C ARG A 95 8.23 -1.09 10.73
N ALA A 96 8.57 -1.30 11.99
CA ALA A 96 9.46 -0.42 12.74
C ALA A 96 10.54 -1.22 13.46
N TYR A 97 11.74 -0.63 13.54
CA TYR A 97 12.80 -1.13 14.40
C TYR A 97 12.47 -0.81 15.86
N ASP A 98 12.61 -1.81 16.73
CA ASP A 98 12.63 -1.59 18.17
C ASP A 98 14.04 -1.22 18.66
N ASN A 99 14.19 -1.00 19.97
CA ASN A 99 15.47 -0.65 20.59
C ASN A 99 16.56 -1.74 20.48
N ASN A 100 16.20 -2.95 20.05
CA ASN A 100 17.10 -4.09 19.84
C ASN A 100 17.27 -4.42 18.34
N ASP A 101 16.87 -3.51 17.45
CA ASP A 101 16.85 -3.69 15.99
C ASP A 101 15.94 -4.85 15.51
N ILE A 102 14.98 -5.26 16.34
CA ILE A 102 13.97 -6.24 15.96
C ILE A 102 12.85 -5.51 15.23
N ILE A 103 12.53 -6.01 14.03
CA ILE A 103 11.46 -5.46 13.20
C ILE A 103 10.12 -5.98 13.69
N SER A 104 9.21 -5.06 14.04
CA SER A 104 7.83 -5.37 14.41
C SER A 104 6.84 -4.56 13.57
N LEU A 105 5.65 -5.12 13.35
CA LEU A 105 4.57 -4.44 12.64
C LEU A 105 3.85 -3.49 13.60
N LYS A 106 3.79 -2.22 13.24
CA LYS A 106 3.00 -1.20 13.93
C LYS A 106 1.76 -0.85 13.11
N ILE A 107 0.64 -0.72 13.80
CA ILE A 107 -0.62 -0.23 13.24
C ILE A 107 -1.35 0.62 14.28
N GLY A 108 -1.96 1.74 13.85
CA GLY A 108 -2.74 2.60 14.72
C GLY A 108 -3.25 3.87 14.06
N PHE A 109 -4.15 4.56 14.74
CA PHE A 109 -4.80 5.81 14.32
C PHE A 109 -3.89 7.02 14.47
N VAL A 110 -4.11 8.08 13.70
CA VAL A 110 -3.33 9.33 13.81
C VAL A 110 -4.11 10.38 14.62
N GLY A 111 -4.53 9.99 15.83
CA GLY A 111 -5.16 10.90 16.79
C GLY A 111 -6.68 10.74 16.95
N GLU A 112 -7.34 9.95 16.09
CA GLU A 112 -8.81 9.88 16.05
C GLU A 112 -9.44 8.95 17.11
N THR A 113 -8.64 8.13 17.80
CA THR A 113 -9.10 7.16 18.83
C THR A 113 -8.33 7.28 20.15
N ASP A 114 -8.49 6.35 21.08
CA ASP A 114 -7.73 6.32 22.34
C ASP A 114 -6.21 6.25 22.12
N THR A 115 -5.45 6.88 23.01
CA THR A 115 -3.97 6.95 22.96
C THR A 115 -3.27 5.59 22.86
N THR A 116 -3.91 4.51 23.30
CA THR A 116 -3.39 3.13 23.20
C THR A 116 -3.38 2.60 21.77
N ALA A 117 -4.30 3.07 20.93
CA ALA A 117 -4.43 2.70 19.52
C ALA A 117 -3.84 3.76 18.58
N GLN A 118 -3.16 4.78 19.11
CA GLN A 118 -2.60 5.88 18.32
C GLN A 118 -1.16 5.62 17.90
N LEU A 119 -0.83 6.10 16.70
CA LEU A 119 0.52 6.29 16.20
C LEU A 119 0.70 7.74 15.79
N SER A 120 1.94 8.18 15.79
CA SER A 120 2.33 9.54 15.43
C SER A 120 3.47 9.55 14.44
N ALA A 121 3.81 10.74 13.92
CA ALA A 121 5.02 10.90 13.12
C ALA A 121 6.30 10.49 13.88
N ALA A 122 6.31 10.61 15.21
CA ALA A 122 7.43 10.20 16.06
C ALA A 122 7.63 8.67 16.07
N ASP A 123 6.62 7.89 15.71
CA ASP A 123 6.76 6.44 15.55
C ASP A 123 7.44 6.04 14.24
N VAL A 124 7.43 6.94 13.24
CA VAL A 124 8.05 6.75 11.93
C VAL A 124 9.49 7.28 11.93
N SER A 125 9.72 8.43 12.57
CA SER A 125 11.05 9.05 12.69
C SER A 125 11.13 9.93 13.92
N ASP A 126 12.28 9.96 14.60
CA ASP A 126 12.54 10.87 15.73
C ASP A 126 13.14 12.24 15.28
N GLY A 127 13.21 12.49 13.97
CA GLY A 127 13.84 13.67 13.37
C GLY A 127 15.34 13.53 13.12
N THR A 128 15.99 12.53 13.73
CA THR A 128 17.42 12.21 13.56
C THR A 128 17.62 10.84 12.91
N ASN A 129 16.80 9.86 13.31
CA ASN A 129 16.82 8.48 12.88
C ASN A 129 15.49 8.11 12.23
N MET A 130 15.58 7.22 11.24
CA MET A 130 14.42 6.56 10.66
C MET A 130 14.09 5.33 11.49
N LEU A 131 12.89 5.31 12.07
CA LEU A 131 12.39 4.17 12.86
C LEU A 131 11.59 3.20 12.00
N ALA A 132 10.92 3.70 10.96
CA ALA A 132 10.24 2.87 9.99
C ALA A 132 11.24 2.07 9.14
N ALA A 133 10.99 0.77 9.04
CA ALA A 133 11.71 -0.20 8.24
C ALA A 133 10.98 -0.40 6.90
N GLY A 134 11.24 0.50 5.95
CA GLY A 134 10.65 0.47 4.61
C GLY A 134 9.39 1.34 4.49
N THR A 135 8.52 0.98 3.55
CA THR A 135 7.31 1.73 3.19
C THR A 135 6.38 1.93 4.38
N VAL A 136 5.82 3.14 4.48
CA VAL A 136 4.73 3.45 5.42
C VAL A 136 3.43 3.49 4.64
N TYR A 137 2.47 2.64 5.02
CA TYR A 137 1.16 2.64 4.40
C TYR A 137 0.23 3.55 5.18
N ARG A 138 -0.16 4.66 4.56
CA ARG A 138 -1.25 5.50 5.04
C ARG A 138 -2.56 4.94 4.55
N VAL A 139 -3.47 4.69 5.49
CA VAL A 139 -4.80 4.19 5.21
C VAL A 139 -5.79 5.27 5.59
N VAL A 140 -6.65 5.67 4.67
CA VAL A 140 -7.73 6.62 4.96
C VAL A 140 -9.06 5.87 4.92
N LEU A 141 -9.79 5.97 6.02
CA LEU A 141 -11.11 5.43 6.21
C LEU A 141 -12.13 6.55 6.01
N THR A 142 -13.12 6.34 5.15
CA THR A 142 -14.23 7.26 4.94
C THR A 142 -15.55 6.49 4.89
N ALA A 143 -16.69 7.13 5.15
CA ALA A 143 -17.98 6.46 5.01
C ALA A 143 -18.17 5.90 3.59
N SER A 144 -18.70 4.67 3.49
CA SER A 144 -18.94 3.98 2.22
C SER A 144 -20.33 4.26 1.66
N SER A 145 -20.47 4.18 0.32
CA SER A 145 -21.75 4.18 -0.39
C SER A 145 -22.69 3.03 -0.01
N VAL A 146 -22.19 2.01 0.69
CA VAL A 146 -22.94 0.82 1.09
C VAL A 146 -23.84 1.07 2.31
N ASN A 147 -23.60 2.14 3.09
CA ASN A 147 -24.52 2.48 4.18
C ASN A 147 -25.88 2.91 3.62
N PRO A 148 -26.95 2.91 4.45
CA PRO A 148 -28.26 3.38 4.02
C PRO A 148 -28.22 4.84 3.58
N SER A 149 -28.88 5.15 2.46
CA SER A 149 -28.93 6.52 1.93
C SER A 149 -29.67 7.51 2.82
N THR A 150 -30.49 7.04 3.76
CA THR A 150 -31.16 7.89 4.77
C THR A 150 -30.19 8.39 5.84
N GLU A 151 -29.11 7.66 6.08
CA GLU A 151 -28.12 7.94 7.12
C GLU A 151 -26.89 8.66 6.58
N MET A 152 -26.88 9.05 5.30
CA MET A 152 -25.72 9.62 4.63
C MET A 152 -26.05 10.85 3.79
N THR A 153 -25.04 11.70 3.65
CA THR A 153 -25.00 12.78 2.66
C THR A 153 -23.96 12.46 1.58
N ASP A 154 -24.35 12.53 0.30
CA ASP A 154 -23.45 12.41 -0.86
C ASP A 154 -23.03 13.82 -1.32
N ALA A 155 -21.74 14.14 -1.16
CA ALA A 155 -21.16 15.39 -1.64
C ALA A 155 -21.02 15.43 -3.17
N GLY A 156 -21.23 14.32 -3.86
CA GLY A 156 -21.19 14.19 -5.31
C GLY A 156 -19.87 13.66 -5.84
N VAL A 157 -19.89 13.29 -7.13
CA VAL A 157 -18.72 12.73 -7.82
C VAL A 157 -17.57 13.73 -7.82
N GLY A 158 -16.39 13.24 -7.44
CA GLY A 158 -15.19 14.06 -7.39
C GLY A 158 -15.04 14.86 -6.10
N ASN A 159 -15.79 14.58 -5.03
CA ASN A 159 -15.48 15.04 -3.68
C ASN A 159 -14.80 13.94 -2.84
N TYR A 160 -13.99 14.35 -1.85
CA TYR A 160 -13.30 13.43 -0.94
C TYR A 160 -13.23 14.03 0.47
N PRO A 161 -13.87 13.41 1.49
CA PRO A 161 -14.72 12.22 1.38
C PRO A 161 -15.96 12.50 0.51
N ARG A 162 -16.44 11.47 -0.19
CA ARG A 162 -17.66 11.58 -1.00
C ARG A 162 -18.91 11.46 -0.12
N TYR A 163 -18.89 10.50 0.79
CA TYR A 163 -20.00 10.24 1.70
C TYR A 163 -19.63 10.64 3.11
N THR A 164 -20.60 11.19 3.83
CA THR A 164 -20.52 11.53 5.25
C THR A 164 -21.78 11.06 5.95
N MET A 165 -21.68 10.67 7.22
CA MET A 165 -22.85 10.21 7.99
C MET A 165 -23.65 11.41 8.48
N SER A 166 -24.97 11.30 8.43
CA SER A 166 -25.90 12.33 8.92
C SER A 166 -26.03 12.30 10.44
N GLU A 167 -26.00 11.09 11.03
CA GLU A 167 -25.95 10.90 12.48
C GLU A 167 -24.49 10.93 12.95
N THR A 168 -24.24 11.65 14.04
CA THR A 168 -22.91 11.79 14.64
C THR A 168 -22.77 11.00 15.92
N ASN A 169 -23.90 10.63 16.55
CA ASN A 169 -23.93 9.80 17.75
C ASN A 169 -24.09 8.32 17.38
N PRO A 170 -23.08 7.47 17.65
CA PRO A 170 -23.12 6.05 17.30
C PRO A 170 -24.23 5.28 18.02
N GLU A 171 -24.78 5.79 19.13
CA GLU A 171 -25.91 5.15 19.82
C GLU A 171 -27.26 5.40 19.15
N LEU A 172 -27.38 6.50 18.41
CA LEU A 172 -28.58 6.85 17.65
C LEU A 172 -28.55 6.26 16.24
N TYR A 173 -27.37 5.85 15.77
CA TYR A 173 -27.23 5.17 14.49
C TYR A 173 -27.98 3.82 14.52
N PRO A 174 -28.98 3.62 13.64
CA PRO A 174 -29.92 2.50 13.75
C PRO A 174 -29.35 1.17 13.25
N GLU A 175 -28.31 1.21 12.42
CA GLU A 175 -27.76 0.00 11.80
C GLU A 175 -26.80 -0.72 12.74
N GLY A 176 -26.79 -2.06 12.66
CA GLY A 176 -25.85 -2.90 13.40
C GLY A 176 -24.44 -2.96 12.80
N SER A 177 -24.22 -2.32 11.66
CA SER A 177 -22.94 -2.30 10.96
C SER A 177 -22.67 -0.93 10.34
N PHE A 178 -21.41 -0.53 10.33
CA PHE A 178 -20.95 0.70 9.68
C PHE A 178 -19.97 0.34 8.58
N ALA A 179 -20.32 0.67 7.33
CA ALA A 179 -19.51 0.41 6.16
C ALA A 179 -18.57 1.59 5.87
N MET A 180 -17.30 1.27 5.59
CA MET A 180 -16.24 2.22 5.29
C MET A 180 -15.55 1.87 3.98
N GLU A 181 -15.24 2.90 3.21
CA GLU A 181 -14.29 2.80 2.11
C GLU A 181 -12.88 3.00 2.69
N VAL A 182 -11.99 2.06 2.36
CA VAL A 182 -10.60 2.04 2.80
C VAL A 182 -9.72 2.33 1.59
N ARG A 183 -8.91 3.39 1.65
CA ARG A 183 -7.91 3.71 0.62
C ARG A 183 -6.52 3.61 1.20
N ILE A 184 -5.64 2.89 0.51
CA ILE A 184 -4.26 2.65 0.94
C ILE A 184 -3.29 3.40 0.03
N PHE A 185 -2.40 4.19 0.63
CA PHE A 185 -1.35 4.95 -0.04
C PHE A 185 0.01 4.50 0.52
N ALA A 186 0.97 4.17 -0.35
CA ALA A 186 2.35 3.97 0.09
C ALA A 186 3.06 5.32 0.14
N GLU A 187 3.80 5.52 1.20
CA GLU A 187 4.63 6.69 1.41
C GLU A 187 6.04 6.24 1.80
N GLU A 188 7.03 6.95 1.26
CA GLU A 188 8.40 6.78 1.70
C GLU A 188 8.55 7.45 3.08
N PRO A 189 9.17 6.77 4.05
CA PRO A 189 9.38 7.35 5.36
C PRO A 189 10.44 8.47 5.23
N SER A 190 10.34 9.50 6.07
CA SER A 190 11.31 10.62 6.05
C SER A 190 11.53 11.16 7.46
N LEU A 191 12.65 11.85 7.67
CA LEU A 191 12.97 12.49 8.97
C LEU A 191 11.98 13.60 9.35
N THR A 192 11.23 14.11 8.37
CA THR A 192 10.19 15.11 8.56
C THR A 192 8.82 14.55 8.17
N TYR A 193 8.59 13.27 8.48
CA TYR A 193 7.36 12.58 8.12
C TYR A 193 6.14 13.31 8.69
N ASN A 194 5.13 13.53 7.86
CA ASN A 194 3.88 14.16 8.28
C ASN A 194 2.79 13.09 8.38
N ALA A 195 2.37 12.78 9.61
CA ALA A 195 1.31 11.80 9.84
C ALA A 195 -0.09 12.36 9.55
N THR A 196 -0.28 13.67 9.38
CA THR A 196 -1.59 14.26 9.07
C THR A 196 -2.00 14.02 7.62
N SER A 197 -3.24 13.56 7.42
CA SER A 197 -3.80 13.32 6.09
C SER A 197 -4.32 14.61 5.45
N ASN A 198 -3.66 15.07 4.38
CA ASN A 198 -4.18 16.14 3.55
C ASN A 198 -5.11 15.56 2.47
N LEU A 199 -6.42 15.57 2.71
CA LEU A 199 -7.41 15.00 1.81
C LEU A 199 -7.40 15.63 0.41
N VAL A 200 -7.04 16.91 0.27
CA VAL A 200 -6.96 17.58 -1.04
C VAL A 200 -5.82 16.98 -1.87
N THR A 201 -4.67 16.73 -1.23
CA THR A 201 -3.53 16.07 -1.87
C THR A 201 -3.85 14.60 -2.17
N LEU A 202 -4.38 13.86 -1.18
CA LEU A 202 -4.68 12.44 -1.32
C LEU A 202 -5.74 12.15 -2.37
N LYS A 203 -6.72 13.05 -2.54
CA LYS A 203 -7.71 12.98 -3.62
C LYS A 203 -7.09 13.02 -5.02
N ALA A 204 -5.97 13.72 -5.19
CA ALA A 204 -5.26 13.83 -6.47
C ALA A 204 -4.29 12.66 -6.71
N LEU A 205 -4.04 11.83 -5.69
CA LEU A 205 -3.18 10.67 -5.77
C LEU A 205 -3.99 9.41 -6.06
N GLU A 206 -3.39 8.50 -6.83
CA GLU A 206 -3.96 7.17 -7.04
C GLU A 206 -3.60 6.29 -5.83
N PRO A 207 -4.60 5.74 -5.09
CA PRO A 207 -4.33 4.78 -4.04
C PRO A 207 -3.83 3.47 -4.66
N ILE A 208 -2.94 2.78 -3.96
CA ILE A 208 -2.46 1.44 -4.37
C ILE A 208 -3.60 0.44 -4.37
N PHE A 209 -4.50 0.59 -3.40
CA PHE A 209 -5.64 -0.29 -3.26
C PHE A 209 -6.81 0.44 -2.62
N THR A 210 -8.02 0.09 -3.04
CA THR A 210 -9.26 0.60 -2.46
C THR A 210 -10.25 -0.54 -2.33
N TYR A 211 -10.87 -0.67 -1.16
CA TYR A 211 -11.88 -1.67 -0.90
C TYR A 211 -12.91 -1.18 0.12
N ASN A 212 -14.05 -1.85 0.18
CA ASN A 212 -15.05 -1.59 1.21
C ASN A 212 -14.93 -2.62 2.32
N MET A 213 -15.09 -2.18 3.55
CA MET A 213 -15.22 -3.03 4.72
C MET A 213 -16.36 -2.56 5.60
N ALA A 214 -16.79 -3.39 6.53
CA ALA A 214 -17.73 -2.99 7.56
C ALA A 214 -17.25 -3.45 8.93
N ILE A 215 -17.50 -2.62 9.94
CA ILE A 215 -17.42 -3.02 11.34
C ILE A 215 -18.83 -3.29 11.85
N VAL A 216 -18.94 -4.22 12.79
CA VAL A 216 -20.21 -4.61 13.41
C VAL A 216 -20.20 -4.19 14.87
N ARG A 217 -21.39 -3.90 15.41
CA ARG A 217 -21.58 -3.58 16.83
C ARG A 217 -21.41 -4.81 17.72
#